data_AF-A0A1E7I8D7-F1
#
_entry.id   AF-A0A1E7I8D7-F1
#
_cell.length_a   1.000
_cell.length_b   1.000
_cell.length_c   1.000
_cell.angle_alpha   90.00
_cell.angle_beta   90.00
_cell.angle_gamma   90.00
#
_symmetry.space_group_name_H-M   'P 1'
#
loop_
_entity.id
_entity.type
_entity.pdbx_description
1 polymer ?
#
loop_
_entity_poly.entity_id
_entity_poly.type
_entity_poly.pdbx_seq_one_letter_code
_entity_poly.pdbx_strand_id
1 'polypeptide(L)' 'MKKGKTLTDRYLVALFKRGKADYLPISYLMEQGDKVLTRGESDKLLPMLSAMAEQGVFEEKDGEYKLIKDPFE' A
#
# COMPACT_ATOMS: atom_id res chain seq x y z
N MET A 1 10.48 -6.42 -22.00
CA MET A 1 10.44 -6.54 -20.52
C MET A 1 9.49 -5.47 -19.99
N LYS A 2 8.37 -5.84 -19.36
CA LYS A 2 7.56 -4.85 -18.64
C LYS A 2 8.42 -4.33 -17.49
N LYS A 3 8.85 -3.06 -17.54
CA LYS A 3 9.51 -2.41 -16.41
C LYS A 3 8.47 -2.31 -15.29
N GLY A 4 8.59 -3.16 -14.27
CA GLY A 4 7.77 -3.04 -13.06
C GLY A 4 8.03 -1.69 -12.39
N LYS A 5 7.10 -1.25 -11.56
CA LYS A 5 7.24 -0.03 -10.75
C LYS A 5 7.99 -0.34 -9.46
N THR A 6 8.65 0.66 -8.90
CA THR A 6 9.21 0.61 -7.55
C THR A 6 8.11 0.92 -6.55
N LEU A 7 8.12 0.23 -5.41
CA LEU A 7 7.20 0.55 -4.33
C LEU A 7 7.61 1.90 -3.71
N THR A 8 6.65 2.81 -3.60
CA THR A 8 6.85 4.14 -3.01
C THR A 8 5.64 4.49 -2.15
N ASP A 9 5.83 5.37 -1.18
CA ASP A 9 4.76 5.89 -0.33
C ASP A 9 3.61 6.47 -1.17
N ARG A 10 3.96 7.23 -2.22
CA ARG A 10 2.99 7.81 -3.16
C ARG A 10 2.23 6.74 -3.95
N TYR A 11 2.88 5.63 -4.30
CA TYR A 11 2.21 4.50 -4.93
C TYR A 11 1.22 3.84 -3.96
N LEU A 12 1.62 3.62 -2.71
CA LEU A 12 0.74 3.05 -1.68
C LEU A 12 -0.48 3.93 -1.47
N VAL A 13 -0.30 5.23 -1.21
CA VAL A 13 -1.41 6.17 -1.05
C VAL A 13 -2.34 6.17 -2.27
N ALA A 14 -1.78 6.14 -3.49
CA ALA A 14 -2.58 6.06 -4.72
C ALA A 14 -3.37 4.75 -4.85
N LEU A 15 -2.87 3.64 -4.29
CA LEU A 15 -3.57 2.35 -4.25
C LEU A 15 -4.82 2.44 -3.38
N PHE A 16 -4.70 3.02 -2.18
CA PHE A 16 -5.84 3.22 -1.28
C PHE A 16 -6.86 4.22 -1.83
N LYS A 17 -6.41 5.32 -2.45
CA LYS A 17 -7.29 6.29 -3.12
C LYS A 17 -8.11 5.69 -4.27
N ARG A 18 -7.62 4.63 -4.91
CA ARG A 18 -8.35 3.89 -5.97
C ARG A 18 -9.24 2.78 -5.40
N GLY A 19 -8.98 2.34 -4.18
CA GLY A 19 -9.80 1.37 -3.48
C GLY A 19 -11.23 1.88 -3.35
N LYS A 20 -12.21 1.01 -3.57
CA LYS A 20 -13.63 1.32 -3.34
C LYS A 20 -14.07 1.04 -1.90
N ALA A 21 -13.21 0.36 -1.13
CA ALA A 21 -13.46 -0.01 0.25
C ALA A 21 -12.60 0.86 1.17
N ASP A 22 -13.15 1.14 2.36
CA ASP A 22 -12.48 1.96 3.37
C ASP A 22 -11.25 1.25 3.95
N TYR A 23 -11.36 -0.05 4.24
CA TYR A 23 -10.26 -0.89 4.66
C TYR A 23 -9.93 -1.90 3.55
N LEU A 24 -8.63 -2.08 3.31
CA LEU A 24 -8.11 -3.02 2.33
C LEU A 24 -7.30 -4.10 3.04
N PRO A 25 -7.61 -5.39 2.83
CA PRO A 25 -6.85 -6.47 3.45
C PRO A 25 -5.47 -6.58 2.83
N ILE A 26 -4.48 -6.96 3.63
CA ILE A 26 -3.09 -7.06 3.16
C ILE A 26 -2.91 -7.98 1.96
N SER A 27 -3.67 -9.08 1.90
CA SER A 27 -3.67 -10.02 0.78
C SER A 27 -4.05 -9.35 -0.54
N TYR A 28 -5.04 -8.46 -0.53
CA TYR A 28 -5.42 -7.66 -1.69
C TYR A 28 -4.31 -6.70 -2.09
N LEU A 29 -3.69 -6.02 -1.12
CA LEU A 29 -2.61 -5.07 -1.38
C LEU A 29 -1.38 -5.76 -2.00
N MET A 30 -1.04 -6.96 -1.52
CA MET A 30 0.00 -7.81 -2.09
C MET A 30 -0.35 -8.24 -3.52
N GLU A 31 -1.58 -8.71 -3.76
CA GLU A 31 -2.04 -9.11 -5.10
C GLU A 31 -1.97 -7.96 -6.10
N GLN A 32 -2.36 -6.74 -5.69
CA GLN A 32 -2.23 -5.56 -6.55
C GLN A 32 -0.77 -5.15 -6.73
N GLY A 33 0.05 -5.26 -5.68
CA GLY A 33 1.49 -5.03 -5.75
C GLY A 33 2.16 -5.92 -6.80
N ASP A 34 1.94 -7.23 -6.75
CA ASP A 34 2.58 -8.20 -7.64
C ASP A 34 2.24 -8.00 -9.13
N LYS A 35 1.11 -7.36 -9.45
CA LYS A 35 0.70 -7.07 -10.84
C LYS A 35 1.52 -5.97 -11.50
N VAL A 36 2.04 -5.02 -10.72
CA VAL A 36 2.61 -3.76 -11.22
C VAL A 36 4.00 -3.47 -10.70
N LEU A 37 4.37 -4.02 -9.55
CA LEU A 37 5.68 -3.83 -8.96
C LEU A 37 6.72 -4.75 -9.59
N THR A 38 7.98 -4.37 -9.48
CA THR A 38 9.10 -5.24 -9.83
C THR A 38 9.15 -6.42 -8.85
N ARG A 39 9.56 -7.60 -9.33
CA ARG A 39 9.69 -8.79 -8.48
C ARG A 39 10.57 -8.48 -7.25
N GLY A 40 10.06 -8.83 -6.06
CA GLY A 40 10.72 -8.58 -4.77
C GLY A 40 10.40 -7.22 -4.14
N GLU A 41 9.71 -6.32 -4.83
CA GLU A 41 9.23 -5.07 -4.21
C GLU A 41 7.98 -5.29 -3.36
N SER A 42 7.18 -6.33 -3.64
CA SER A 42 6.02 -6.69 -2.82
C SER A 42 6.40 -7.16 -1.42
N ASP A 43 7.61 -7.67 -1.21
CA ASP A 43 8.14 -8.02 0.12
C ASP A 43 8.26 -6.79 1.04
N LYS A 44 8.39 -5.60 0.45
CA LYS A 44 8.50 -4.32 1.17
C LYS A 44 7.13 -3.74 1.55
N LEU A 45 6.04 -4.33 1.08
CA LEU A 45 4.71 -3.77 1.19
C LEU A 45 4.22 -3.74 2.64
N LEU A 46 4.35 -4.85 3.36
CA LEU A 46 4.02 -4.92 4.79
C LEU A 46 4.85 -3.96 5.65
N PRO A 47 6.20 -3.95 5.59
CA PRO A 47 6.98 -3.03 6.43
C PRO A 47 6.72 -1.56 6.09
N MET A 48 6.45 -1.21 4.83
CA MET A 48 6.07 0.16 4.47
C MET A 48 4.69 0.55 5.00
N LEU A 49 3.70 -0.35 4.94
CA LEU A 49 2.38 -0.11 5.52
C LEU A 49 2.47 0.11 7.04
N SER A 50 3.23 -0.73 7.74
CA SER A 50 3.45 -0.59 9.19
C SER A 50 4.11 0.74 9.53
N ALA A 51 5.18 1.11 8.82
CA ALA A 51 5.87 2.38 9.05
C ALA A 51 4.97 3.59 8.80
N MET A 52 4.15 3.55 7.75
CA MET A 52 3.21 4.63 7.43
C MET A 52 2.01 4.64 8.39
N ALA A 53 1.64 3.51 8.99
CA ALA A 53 0.65 3.46 10.07
C ALA A 53 1.18 4.12 11.35
N GLU A 54 2.42 3.86 11.72
CA GLU A 54 3.10 4.54 12.85
C GLU A 54 3.19 6.07 12.66
N GLN A 55 3.29 6.52 11.40
CA GLN A 55 3.28 7.94 11.03
C GLN A 55 1.88 8.56 11.00
N GLY A 56 0.81 7.78 11.23
CA GLY A 56 -0.57 8.23 11.17
C GLY A 56 -1.07 8.52 9.76
N VAL A 57 -0.44 7.92 8.73
CA VAL A 57 -0.92 7.96 7.34
C VAL A 57 -1.97 6.87 7.11
N PHE A 58 -1.73 5.68 7.65
CA PHE A 58 -2.67 4.57 7.64
C PHE A 58 -3.18 4.24 9.05
N GLU A 59 -4.37 3.67 9.11
CA GLU A 59 -4.88 2.96 10.28
C GLU A 59 -4.87 1.46 9.97
N GLU A 60 -4.30 0.65 10.87
CA GLU A 60 -4.32 -0.81 10.80
C GLU A 60 -5.40 -1.35 11.75
N LYS A 61 -6.24 -2.25 11.25
CA LYS A 61 -7.29 -2.91 12.01
C LYS A 61 -7.48 -4.33 11.50
N ASP A 62 -7.26 -5.31 12.37
CA ASP A 62 -7.47 -6.73 12.08
C ASP A 62 -6.73 -7.22 10.81
N GLY A 63 -5.54 -6.68 10.52
CA GLY A 63 -4.77 -7.01 9.30
C GLY A 63 -5.25 -6.33 8.02
N GLU A 64 -6.18 -5.39 8.14
CA GLU A 64 -6.61 -4.49 7.07
C GLU A 64 -6.10 -3.07 7.32
N TYR A 65 -5.91 -2.31 6.24
CA TYR A 65 -5.38 -0.95 6.30
C TYR A 65 -6.36 0.04 5.69
N LYS A 66 -6.43 1.25 6.25
CA LYS A 66 -7.20 2.37 5.72
C LYS A 66 -6.33 3.60 5.62
N LEU A 67 -6.42 4.35 4.51
CA LEU A 67 -5.82 5.67 4.40
C LEU A 67 -6.61 6.67 5.24
N ILE A 68 -5.97 7.25 6.26
CA ILE A 68 -6.58 8.25 7.14
C ILE A 68 -6.06 9.66 6.88
N LYS A 69 -4.86 9.79 6.33
CA LYS A 69 -4.25 11.07 5.96
C LYS A 69 -3.42 10.91 4.70
N ASP A 70 -3.66 11.72 3.67
CA ASP A 70 -2.73 11.81 2.54
C ASP A 70 -1.60 12.82 2.85
N PRO A 71 -0.32 12.40 2.94
CA PRO A 71 0.79 13.33 3.15
C PRO A 71 1.23 14.08 1.86
N PHE A 72 0.60 13.82 0.72
CA PHE A 72 0.92 14.38 -0.60
C PHE A 72 -0.15 15.32 -1.18
N GLU A 73 -1.25 15.55 -0.46
CA GLU A 73 -2.23 16.62 -0.74
C GLU A 73 -1.87 17.90 0.01
#